data_AF-A0A523FD96-F1
#
_entry.id   AF-A0A523FD96-F1
#
_cell.length_a   1.000
_cell.length_b   1.000
_cell.length_c   1.000
_cell.angle_alpha   90.00
_cell.angle_beta   90.00
_cell.angle_gamma   90.00
#
_symmetry.space_group_name_H-M   'P 1'
#
loop_
_entity.id
_entity.type
_entity.pdbx_description
1 polymer ?
#
loop_
_entity_poly.entity_id
_entity_poly.type
_entity_poly.pdbx_seq_one_letter_code
_entity_poly.pdbx_strand_id
1 'polypeptide(L)'
;MTIRSSRAAGLRPVLKALAVLSGAVFLGAALTVSALAHDGPDHAKPPAAKPKAAVKQSAAKKDPAKKGKAHEPANVRLAMPMMNAERGMYLFASKGCVACHAVNGIGGHDAKNLDAHTMEKVMNPFDFVAKMWRVAPAMIYAQQEVYGDQILFTGEEIADIIAFVHDDEQQHKFNATMIPSKIMKLMGHVHDPKPAHQKELGHKPGMRRPR
;
A
#
# COMPACT_ATOMS: atom_id res chain seq x y z
N MET A 1 -53.03 -30.65 17.56
CA MET A 1 -54.39 -30.09 17.45
C MET A 1 -54.80 -29.52 18.82
N THR A 2 -54.47 -28.26 19.11
CA THR A 2 -55.27 -27.33 19.96
C THR A 2 -54.58 -25.98 20.01
N ILE A 3 -55.39 -24.94 19.82
CA ILE A 3 -55.08 -23.53 19.79
C ILE A 3 -54.95 -23.00 21.22
N ARG A 4 -54.02 -22.08 21.49
CA ARG A 4 -54.26 -21.06 22.52
C ARG A 4 -53.58 -19.74 22.22
N SER A 5 -54.41 -18.82 21.74
CA SER A 5 -54.22 -17.38 21.77
C SER A 5 -54.20 -16.87 23.21
N SER A 6 -53.35 -15.89 23.52
CA SER A 6 -53.54 -15.00 24.67
C SER A 6 -52.95 -13.63 24.38
N ARG A 7 -53.83 -12.63 24.53
CA ARG A 7 -53.62 -11.19 24.34
C ARG A 7 -52.95 -10.56 25.57
N ALA A 8 -52.26 -9.46 25.28
CA ALA A 8 -52.22 -8.17 25.98
C ALA A 8 -51.39 -7.98 27.26
N ALA A 9 -50.67 -6.84 27.23
CA ALA A 9 -50.65 -5.76 28.21
C ALA A 9 -49.25 -5.41 28.73
N GLY A 10 -48.81 -4.16 28.50
CA GLY A 10 -47.56 -3.64 29.04
C GLY A 10 -47.16 -2.27 28.51
N LEU A 11 -48.06 -1.29 28.59
CA LEU A 11 -47.75 0.14 28.36
C LEU A 11 -47.07 0.72 29.60
N ARG A 12 -45.86 1.28 29.47
CA ARG A 12 -45.34 2.33 30.38
C ARG A 12 -44.37 3.26 29.63
N PRO A 13 -44.71 4.55 29.44
CA PRO A 13 -43.75 5.57 29.07
C PRO A 13 -43.18 6.22 30.34
N VAL A 14 -41.86 6.41 30.41
CA VAL A 14 -41.24 7.31 31.41
C VAL A 14 -40.60 8.46 30.66
N LEU A 15 -41.24 9.63 30.78
CA LEU A 15 -40.78 10.94 30.35
C LEU A 15 -40.03 11.59 31.53
N LYS A 16 -38.89 12.25 31.27
CA LYS A 16 -38.26 13.42 31.95
C LYS A 16 -36.80 13.53 31.46
N ALA A 17 -36.37 14.47 30.61
CA ALA A 17 -36.32 15.94 30.65
C ALA A 17 -35.07 16.53 31.35
N LEU A 18 -34.41 17.48 30.64
CA LEU A 18 -33.39 18.49 31.04
C LEU A 18 -31.96 17.98 31.31
N ALA A 19 -30.84 18.65 30.97
CA ALA A 19 -30.52 20.03 30.55
C ALA A 19 -29.21 20.02 29.71
N VAL A 20 -29.09 20.75 28.59
CA VAL A 20 -28.40 22.05 28.41
C VAL A 20 -27.14 22.26 29.28
N LEU A 21 -25.98 22.41 28.64
CA LEU A 21 -24.92 23.37 29.02
C LEU A 21 -23.84 23.51 27.92
N SER A 22 -23.69 24.77 27.47
CA SER A 22 -22.50 25.48 26.97
C SER A 22 -21.58 24.79 25.93
N GLY A 23 -21.32 25.34 24.75
CA GLY A 23 -21.25 26.75 24.36
C GLY A 23 -19.88 27.34 24.73
N ALA A 24 -18.89 27.18 23.85
CA ALA A 24 -17.67 27.99 23.85
C ALA A 24 -17.22 28.22 22.41
N VAL A 25 -17.60 29.39 21.90
CA VAL A 25 -17.14 30.04 20.68
C VAL A 25 -15.69 30.47 20.91
N PHE A 26 -14.74 30.03 20.08
CA PHE A 26 -13.46 30.71 19.96
C PHE A 26 -13.46 31.55 18.68
N LEU A 27 -13.52 32.85 18.95
CA LEU A 27 -13.42 33.98 18.04
C LEU A 27 -12.03 33.99 17.39
N GLY A 28 -12.01 34.30 16.09
CA GLY A 28 -10.80 34.30 15.28
C GLY A 28 -9.80 35.41 15.59
N ALA A 29 -8.62 35.28 14.98
CA ALA A 29 -7.73 36.38 14.68
C ALA A 29 -7.45 36.35 13.18
N ALA A 30 -7.67 37.49 12.55
CA ALA A 30 -7.51 37.74 11.14
C ALA A 30 -6.04 37.95 10.75
N LEU A 31 -5.81 37.68 9.46
CA LEU A 31 -4.69 37.97 8.57
C LEU A 31 -3.65 39.00 9.04
N THR A 32 -2.39 38.64 8.84
CA THR A 32 -1.42 39.53 8.15
C THR A 32 -0.82 38.77 6.97
N VAL A 33 -1.26 39.14 5.77
CA VAL A 33 -0.62 38.77 4.50
C VAL A 33 0.51 39.77 4.28
N SER A 34 1.76 39.30 4.37
CA SER A 34 2.89 39.97 3.72
C SER A 34 3.40 39.04 2.63
N ALA A 35 3.15 39.44 1.38
CA ALA A 35 3.83 38.93 0.22
C ALA A 35 5.23 39.53 0.16
N LEU A 36 6.26 38.70 -0.04
CA LEU A 36 7.55 39.09 -0.63
C LEU A 36 8.28 37.82 -1.11
N ALA A 37 8.60 37.85 -2.40
CA ALA A 37 9.66 37.11 -3.11
C ALA A 37 9.56 35.58 -3.22
N HIS A 38 9.42 35.14 -4.48
CA HIS A 38 9.86 33.84 -4.98
C HIS A 38 11.37 33.73 -4.85
N ASP A 39 11.87 32.63 -4.25
CA ASP A 39 13.16 32.03 -4.58
C ASP A 39 13.12 30.55 -4.14
N GLY A 40 13.50 29.65 -5.05
CA GLY A 40 13.56 28.21 -4.82
C GLY A 40 14.73 27.84 -3.89
N PRO A 41 14.69 26.68 -3.20
CA PRO A 41 15.82 26.25 -2.40
C PRO A 41 16.96 25.76 -3.31
N ASP A 42 17.94 26.64 -3.48
CA ASP A 42 19.28 26.32 -3.93
C ASP A 42 19.87 25.15 -3.13
N HIS A 43 20.55 24.25 -3.84
CA HIS A 43 21.31 23.14 -3.28
C HIS A 43 22.48 23.66 -2.42
N ALA A 44 22.27 23.72 -1.11
CA ALA A 44 23.33 24.00 -0.15
C ALA A 44 24.35 22.84 -0.09
N LYS A 45 25.56 23.11 -0.58
CA LYS A 45 26.74 22.24 -0.45
C LYS A 45 27.17 22.17 1.03
N PRO A 46 27.37 20.97 1.62
CA PRO A 46 27.79 20.86 3.01
C PRO A 46 29.25 21.30 3.22
N PRO A 47 29.58 21.92 4.37
CA PRO A 47 30.91 22.47 4.65
C PRO A 47 31.95 21.38 4.94
N ALA A 48 33.18 21.63 4.49
CA ALA A 48 34.34 20.77 4.69
C ALA A 48 34.75 20.68 6.17
N ALA A 49 34.87 19.46 6.69
CA ALA A 49 35.38 19.19 8.03
C ALA A 49 36.90 19.39 8.10
N LYS A 50 37.36 20.13 9.11
CA LYS A 50 38.79 20.34 9.42
C LYS A 50 39.39 19.12 10.15
N PRO A 51 40.68 18.83 9.96
CA PRO A 51 41.33 17.65 10.56
C PRO A 51 41.61 17.88 12.06
N LYS A 52 41.31 16.87 12.89
CA LYS A 52 41.74 16.84 14.30
C LYS A 52 43.05 16.07 14.46
N ALA A 53 43.86 16.57 15.38
CA ALA A 53 45.25 16.21 15.64
C ALA A 53 45.46 14.75 16.10
N ALA A 54 46.68 14.28 15.82
CA ALA A 54 47.17 12.93 16.02
C ALA A 54 47.22 12.49 17.49
N VAL A 55 46.65 11.33 17.79
CA VAL A 55 46.95 10.54 18.98
C VAL A 55 48.18 9.67 18.67
N LYS A 56 49.25 9.85 19.46
CA LYS A 56 50.42 8.98 19.43
C LYS A 56 50.08 7.64 20.08
N GLN A 57 50.11 6.56 19.30
CA GLN A 57 50.10 5.20 19.83
C GLN A 57 51.54 4.67 19.91
N SER A 58 51.94 4.28 21.11
CA SER A 58 53.22 3.63 21.40
C SER A 58 53.26 2.23 20.80
N ALA A 59 54.43 1.87 20.23
CA ALA A 59 54.68 0.61 19.57
C ALA A 59 54.53 -0.60 20.51
N ALA A 60 53.64 -1.52 20.16
CA ALA A 60 53.66 -2.90 20.62
C ALA A 60 54.38 -3.78 19.57
N LYS A 61 55.25 -4.65 20.06
CA LYS A 61 56.13 -5.56 19.29
C LYS A 61 55.38 -6.37 18.22
N LYS A 62 56.02 -6.54 17.06
CA LYS A 62 55.57 -7.38 15.95
C LYS A 62 55.87 -8.86 16.24
N ASP A 63 54.86 -9.71 16.15
CA ASP A 63 55.01 -11.15 15.88
C ASP A 63 55.00 -11.39 14.36
N PRO A 64 56.03 -12.04 13.76
CA PRO A 64 56.18 -12.10 12.33
C PRO A 64 55.62 -13.41 11.76
N ALA A 65 54.31 -13.69 11.87
CA ALA A 65 53.72 -14.81 11.12
C ALA A 65 52.18 -14.82 11.16
N LYS A 66 51.55 -13.98 10.34
CA LYS A 66 50.28 -14.29 9.64
C LYS A 66 50.05 -13.19 8.62
N LYS A 67 50.41 -13.45 7.36
CA LYS A 67 49.99 -12.62 6.23
C LYS A 67 48.46 -12.73 6.12
N GLY A 68 47.74 -11.86 6.82
CA GLY A 68 46.33 -11.62 6.57
C GLY A 68 46.19 -11.15 5.14
N LYS A 69 45.37 -11.84 4.34
CA LYS A 69 44.94 -11.32 3.03
C LYS A 69 44.28 -9.97 3.30
N ALA A 70 44.79 -8.91 2.69
CA ALA A 70 44.12 -7.62 2.69
C ALA A 70 42.68 -7.81 2.17
N HIS A 71 41.71 -7.18 2.82
CA HIS A 71 40.35 -7.10 2.30
C HIS A 71 40.37 -6.18 1.08
N GLU A 72 40.50 -6.77 -0.11
CA GLU A 72 40.19 -6.12 -1.37
C GLU A 72 38.73 -5.62 -1.27
N PRO A 73 38.43 -4.33 -1.51
CA PRO A 73 37.04 -3.89 -1.54
C PRO A 73 36.35 -4.64 -2.67
N ALA A 74 35.38 -5.49 -2.31
CA ALA A 74 34.57 -6.17 -3.29
C ALA A 74 33.88 -5.11 -4.16
N ASN A 75 34.19 -5.08 -5.45
CA ASN A 75 33.50 -4.25 -6.43
C ASN A 75 32.04 -4.73 -6.50
N VAL A 76 31.15 -4.10 -5.74
CA VAL A 76 29.72 -4.40 -5.75
C VAL A 76 29.16 -4.02 -7.13
N ARG A 77 28.49 -4.97 -7.78
CA ARG A 77 27.84 -4.77 -9.09
C ARG A 77 26.34 -4.95 -8.94
N LEU A 78 25.58 -4.12 -9.64
CA LEU A 78 24.14 -4.28 -9.74
C LEU A 78 23.82 -5.45 -10.67
N ALA A 79 22.94 -6.34 -10.21
CA ALA A 79 22.32 -7.35 -11.05
C ALA A 79 20.88 -6.91 -11.32
N MET A 80 20.52 -6.78 -12.60
CA MET A 80 19.14 -6.57 -13.01
C MET A 80 18.52 -7.92 -13.35
N PRO A 81 17.37 -8.29 -12.76
CA PRO A 81 16.71 -9.54 -13.08
C PRO A 81 16.23 -9.54 -14.54
N MET A 82 16.30 -10.71 -15.19
CA MET A 82 15.67 -10.90 -16.49
C MET A 82 14.17 -11.04 -16.30
N MET A 83 13.41 -10.10 -16.84
CA MET A 83 11.96 -10.11 -16.76
C MET A 83 11.34 -11.10 -17.74
N ASN A 84 10.26 -11.75 -17.33
CA ASN A 84 9.48 -12.66 -18.16
C ASN A 84 7.98 -12.44 -17.92
N ALA A 85 7.29 -11.91 -18.93
CA ALA A 85 5.86 -11.60 -18.84
C ALA A 85 4.98 -12.86 -18.68
N GLU A 86 5.37 -13.99 -19.26
CA GLU A 86 4.61 -15.24 -19.11
C GLU A 86 4.68 -15.76 -17.66
N ARG A 87 5.87 -15.78 -17.04
CA ARG A 87 6.00 -16.08 -15.61
C ARG A 87 5.24 -15.06 -14.76
N GLY A 88 5.31 -13.79 -15.14
CA GLY A 88 4.61 -12.69 -14.49
C GLY A 88 3.10 -12.87 -14.48
N MET A 89 2.53 -13.38 -15.56
CA MET A 89 1.09 -13.70 -15.67
C MET A 89 0.67 -14.74 -14.63
N TYR A 90 1.43 -15.83 -14.49
CA TYR A 90 1.15 -16.85 -13.47
C TYR A 90 1.37 -16.32 -12.05
N LEU A 91 2.40 -15.51 -11.84
CA LEU A 91 2.66 -14.88 -10.54
C LEU A 91 1.56 -13.89 -10.16
N PHE A 92 1.06 -13.09 -11.09
CA PHE A 92 -0.04 -12.14 -10.87
C PHE A 92 -1.29 -12.84 -10.34
N ALA A 93 -1.63 -13.99 -10.91
CA ALA A 93 -2.75 -14.80 -10.44
C ALA A 93 -2.47 -15.51 -9.11
N SER A 94 -1.33 -16.20 -9.00
CA SER A 94 -1.02 -17.08 -7.87
C SER A 94 -0.61 -16.34 -6.59
N LYS A 95 0.03 -15.17 -6.69
CA LYS A 95 0.33 -14.30 -5.55
C LYS A 95 -0.91 -13.59 -5.01
N GLY A 96 -1.97 -13.51 -5.82
CA GLY A 96 -3.26 -12.94 -5.43
C GLY A 96 -3.51 -11.53 -5.96
N CYS A 97 -2.61 -10.91 -6.71
CA CYS A 97 -2.79 -9.57 -7.27
C CYS A 97 -4.13 -9.41 -8.02
N VAL A 98 -4.52 -10.46 -8.76
CA VAL A 98 -5.79 -10.53 -9.50
C VAL A 98 -7.04 -10.40 -8.63
N ALA A 99 -6.97 -10.65 -7.33
CA ALA A 99 -8.14 -10.58 -6.47
C ALA A 99 -8.66 -9.15 -6.26
N CYS A 100 -7.77 -8.15 -6.39
CA CYS A 100 -8.12 -6.74 -6.23
C CYS A 100 -7.92 -5.93 -7.52
N HIS A 101 -6.94 -6.32 -8.34
CA HIS A 101 -6.62 -5.65 -9.61
C HIS A 101 -7.12 -6.45 -10.80
N ALA A 102 -7.96 -5.86 -11.65
CA ALA A 102 -8.34 -6.48 -12.92
C ALA A 102 -7.30 -6.23 -14.01
N VAL A 103 -7.21 -7.17 -14.95
CA VAL A 103 -6.52 -7.05 -16.24
C VAL A 103 -7.48 -7.50 -17.34
N ASN A 104 -7.73 -6.66 -18.33
CA ASN A 104 -8.70 -6.85 -19.40
C ASN A 104 -10.08 -7.30 -18.89
N GLY A 105 -10.51 -6.72 -17.77
CA GLY A 105 -11.79 -7.04 -17.12
C GLY A 105 -11.81 -8.35 -16.34
N ILE A 106 -10.69 -9.06 -16.21
CA ILE A 106 -10.57 -10.30 -15.44
C ILE A 106 -9.87 -9.99 -14.11
N GLY A 107 -10.57 -10.25 -13.00
CA GLY A 107 -10.07 -10.03 -11.64
C GLY A 107 -11.05 -9.25 -10.78
N GLY A 108 -10.57 -8.72 -9.66
CA GLY A 108 -11.34 -7.86 -8.77
C GLY A 108 -11.31 -6.40 -9.21
N HIS A 109 -12.18 -5.59 -8.60
CA HIS A 109 -12.33 -4.16 -8.90
C HIS A 109 -12.14 -3.25 -7.67
N ASP A 110 -11.60 -3.80 -6.58
CA ASP A 110 -11.34 -3.06 -5.34
C ASP A 110 -10.13 -2.13 -5.49
N ALA A 111 -9.29 -2.34 -6.51
CA ALA A 111 -8.16 -1.50 -6.85
C ALA A 111 -8.19 -1.10 -8.34
N LYS A 112 -7.32 -0.15 -8.72
CA LYS A 112 -7.19 0.28 -10.12
C LYS A 112 -6.82 -0.91 -11.01
N ASN A 113 -7.49 -1.03 -12.14
CA ASN A 113 -7.12 -1.97 -13.19
C ASN A 113 -5.69 -1.72 -13.68
N LEU A 114 -5.04 -2.78 -14.16
CA LEU A 114 -3.65 -2.77 -14.65
C LEU A 114 -3.59 -3.11 -16.14
N ASP A 115 -4.56 -2.59 -16.88
CA ASP A 115 -4.70 -2.80 -18.32
C ASP A 115 -3.58 -2.08 -19.09
N ALA A 116 -2.68 -2.83 -19.73
CA ALA A 116 -1.49 -2.29 -20.39
C ALA A 116 -1.84 -1.30 -21.52
N HIS A 117 -2.92 -1.56 -22.27
CA HIS A 117 -3.40 -0.67 -23.34
C HIS A 117 -3.84 0.72 -22.85
N THR A 118 -4.02 0.92 -21.54
CA THR A 118 -4.37 2.22 -20.94
C THR A 118 -3.17 2.97 -20.37
N MET A 119 -1.98 2.35 -20.36
CA MET A 119 -0.77 2.90 -19.76
C MET A 119 0.05 3.72 -20.76
N GLU A 120 1.05 4.44 -20.23
CA GLU A 120 2.05 5.13 -21.06
C GLU A 120 2.89 4.11 -21.84
N LYS A 121 3.26 4.46 -23.08
CA LYS A 121 4.02 3.58 -23.99
C LYS A 121 5.39 3.15 -23.45
N VAL A 122 5.98 3.95 -22.57
CA VAL A 122 7.27 3.67 -21.94
C VAL A 122 7.06 3.75 -20.44
N MET A 123 7.38 2.66 -19.75
CA MET A 123 7.29 2.57 -18.30
C MET A 123 8.68 2.43 -17.69
N ASN A 124 8.89 3.09 -16.57
CA ASN A 124 10.04 2.86 -15.72
C ASN A 124 9.64 1.85 -14.62
N PRO A 125 10.25 0.64 -14.57
CA PRO A 125 9.91 -0.36 -13.56
C PRO A 125 10.15 0.15 -12.13
N PHE A 126 11.10 1.05 -11.93
CA PHE A 126 11.35 1.65 -10.61
C PHE A 126 10.24 2.63 -10.20
N ASP A 127 9.64 3.36 -11.15
CA ASP A 127 8.50 4.23 -10.86
C ASP A 127 7.25 3.41 -10.51
N PHE A 128 7.08 2.24 -11.13
CA PHE A 128 6.02 1.30 -10.75
C PHE A 128 6.19 0.84 -9.29
N VAL A 129 7.39 0.38 -8.91
CA VAL A 129 7.67 -0.04 -7.53
C VAL A 129 7.55 1.14 -6.55
N ALA A 130 8.00 2.34 -6.92
CA ALA A 130 7.87 3.53 -6.08
C ALA A 130 6.40 3.92 -5.86
N LYS A 131 5.54 3.78 -6.90
CA LYS A 131 4.09 3.95 -6.77
C LYS A 131 3.49 2.90 -5.85
N MET A 132 3.85 1.62 -6.01
CA MET A 132 3.42 0.55 -5.09
C MET A 132 3.83 0.86 -3.66
N TRP A 133 5.08 1.27 -3.43
CA TRP A 133 5.59 1.59 -2.09
C TRP A 133 4.77 2.70 -1.42
N ARG A 134 4.41 3.74 -2.17
CA ARG A 134 3.57 4.84 -1.66
C ARG A 134 2.18 4.38 -1.21
N VAL A 135 1.63 3.37 -1.88
CA VAL A 135 0.29 2.81 -1.61
C VAL A 135 0.36 1.59 -0.68
N ALA A 136 1.57 1.14 -0.31
CA ALA A 136 1.77 -0.09 0.46
C ALA A 136 0.94 -0.18 1.75
N PRO A 137 0.78 0.87 2.58
CA PRO A 137 -0.05 0.77 3.77
C PRO A 137 -1.50 0.36 3.49
N ALA A 138 -2.11 0.90 2.43
CA ALA A 138 -3.47 0.55 2.03
C ALA A 138 -3.54 -0.87 1.44
N MET A 139 -2.56 -1.26 0.63
CA MET A 139 -2.49 -2.61 0.09
C MET A 139 -2.29 -3.66 1.19
N ILE A 140 -1.42 -3.41 2.16
CA ILE A 140 -1.16 -4.33 3.28
C ILE A 140 -2.42 -4.51 4.13
N TYR A 141 -3.16 -3.43 4.42
CA TYR A 141 -4.43 -3.52 5.15
C TYR A 141 -5.44 -4.41 4.40
N ALA A 142 -5.63 -4.18 3.10
CA ALA A 142 -6.53 -4.99 2.28
C ALA A 142 -6.05 -6.46 2.17
N GLN A 143 -4.75 -6.68 2.02
CA GLN A 143 -4.16 -8.03 2.00
C GLN A 143 -4.39 -8.76 3.33
N GLN A 144 -4.27 -8.08 4.46
CA GLN A 144 -4.58 -8.66 5.76
C GLN A 144 -6.06 -9.05 5.90
N GLU A 145 -6.98 -8.27 5.32
CA GLU A 145 -8.41 -8.58 5.34
C GLU A 145 -8.79 -9.75 4.43
N VAL A 146 -8.12 -9.88 3.27
CA VAL A 146 -8.43 -10.87 2.23
C VAL A 146 -7.64 -12.17 2.43
N TYR A 147 -6.34 -12.10 2.73
CA TYR A 147 -5.43 -13.25 2.83
C TYR A 147 -5.04 -13.59 4.26
N GLY A 148 -5.12 -12.62 5.18
CA GLY A 148 -4.62 -12.78 6.55
C GLY A 148 -3.11 -12.58 6.68
N ASP A 149 -2.43 -12.20 5.60
CA ASP A 149 -1.00 -11.89 5.57
C ASP A 149 -0.68 -10.85 4.49
N GLN A 150 0.55 -10.33 4.52
CA GLN A 150 1.10 -9.48 3.46
C GLN A 150 1.68 -10.34 2.35
N ILE A 151 1.44 -9.96 1.08
CA ILE A 151 2.10 -10.61 -0.06
C ILE A 151 3.59 -10.21 -0.08
N LEU A 152 4.46 -11.22 -0.09
CA LEU A 152 5.91 -11.05 -0.20
C LEU A 152 6.40 -11.39 -1.62
N PHE A 153 7.40 -10.63 -2.07
CA PHE A 153 8.03 -10.78 -3.38
C PHE A 153 9.54 -10.95 -3.27
N THR A 154 10.10 -11.81 -4.11
CA THR A 154 11.52 -11.72 -4.48
C THR A 154 11.72 -10.62 -5.54
N GLY A 155 12.97 -10.24 -5.79
CA GLY A 155 13.31 -9.29 -6.86
C GLY A 155 12.97 -9.81 -8.26
N GLU A 156 13.06 -11.13 -8.49
CA GLU A 156 12.69 -11.75 -9.77
C GLU A 156 11.17 -11.79 -9.95
N GLU A 157 10.42 -12.14 -8.91
CA GLU A 157 8.96 -12.22 -8.97
C GLU A 157 8.33 -10.86 -9.30
N ILE A 158 8.78 -9.78 -8.64
CA ILE A 158 8.25 -8.46 -8.94
C ILE A 158 8.66 -7.97 -10.33
N ALA A 159 9.86 -8.33 -10.81
CA ALA A 159 10.31 -7.98 -12.14
C ALA A 159 9.46 -8.65 -13.23
N ASP A 160 9.10 -9.92 -13.03
CA ASP A 160 8.20 -10.66 -13.92
C ASP A 160 6.79 -10.09 -13.93
N ILE A 161 6.24 -9.81 -12.75
CA ILE A 161 4.92 -9.17 -12.62
C ILE A 161 4.92 -7.82 -13.34
N ILE A 162 5.98 -7.02 -13.19
CA ILE A 162 6.11 -5.74 -13.91
C ILE A 162 6.11 -5.95 -15.42
N ALA A 163 6.81 -6.95 -15.94
CA ALA A 163 6.75 -7.25 -17.37
C ALA A 163 5.33 -7.63 -17.80
N PHE A 164 4.64 -8.50 -17.05
CA PHE A 164 3.27 -8.89 -17.38
C PHE A 164 2.28 -7.71 -17.39
N VAL A 165 2.27 -6.87 -16.34
CA VAL A 165 1.28 -5.79 -16.23
C VAL A 165 1.49 -4.66 -17.25
N HIS A 166 2.59 -4.70 -18.00
CA HIS A 166 2.91 -3.76 -19.08
C HIS A 166 3.02 -4.43 -20.46
N ASP A 167 2.70 -5.72 -20.57
CA ASP A 167 2.74 -6.49 -21.83
C ASP A 167 1.32 -6.77 -22.30
N ASP A 168 0.82 -5.92 -23.20
CA ASP A 168 -0.54 -6.03 -23.72
C ASP A 168 -0.79 -7.38 -24.41
N GLU A 169 0.16 -7.89 -25.20
CA GLU A 169 0.03 -9.18 -25.89
C GLU A 169 -0.11 -10.34 -24.89
N GLN A 170 0.67 -10.29 -23.81
CA GLN A 170 0.59 -11.30 -22.76
C GLN A 170 -0.70 -11.17 -21.94
N GLN A 171 -1.19 -9.95 -21.68
CA GLN A 171 -2.47 -9.73 -21.01
C GLN A 171 -3.66 -10.31 -21.78
N HIS A 172 -3.62 -10.34 -23.11
CA HIS A 172 -4.66 -10.98 -23.92
C HIS A 172 -4.71 -12.51 -23.77
N LYS A 173 -3.64 -13.13 -23.27
CA LYS A 173 -3.61 -14.57 -22.97
C LYS A 173 -4.17 -14.88 -21.57
N PHE A 174 -4.23 -13.89 -20.70
CA PHE A 174 -4.74 -14.04 -19.34
C PHE A 174 -6.25 -14.28 -19.35
N ASN A 175 -6.72 -15.28 -18.60
CA ASN A 175 -8.13 -15.60 -18.52
C ASN A 175 -8.49 -16.22 -17.16
N ALA A 176 -9.78 -16.26 -16.84
CA ALA A 176 -10.27 -16.71 -15.54
C ALA A 176 -9.86 -18.14 -15.16
N THR A 177 -9.58 -19.02 -16.13
CA THR A 177 -9.15 -20.41 -15.84
C THR A 177 -7.75 -20.49 -15.25
N MET A 178 -6.93 -19.44 -15.42
CA MET A 178 -5.59 -19.35 -14.87
C MET A 178 -5.57 -18.91 -13.40
N ILE A 179 -6.70 -18.46 -12.85
CA ILE A 179 -6.80 -18.01 -11.46
C ILE A 179 -6.91 -19.25 -10.55
N PRO A 180 -5.98 -19.45 -9.60
CA PRO A 180 -6.07 -20.60 -8.69
C PRO A 180 -7.38 -20.57 -7.88
N SER A 181 -7.99 -21.74 -7.68
CA SER A 181 -9.29 -21.82 -7.00
C SER A 181 -9.28 -21.26 -5.57
N LYS A 182 -8.11 -21.27 -4.90
CA LYS A 182 -7.93 -20.59 -3.59
C LYS A 182 -8.20 -19.09 -3.71
N ILE A 183 -7.66 -18.44 -4.74
CA ILE A 183 -7.83 -17.00 -4.99
C ILE A 183 -9.26 -16.69 -5.42
N MET A 184 -9.85 -17.51 -6.29
CA MET A 184 -11.25 -17.34 -6.69
C MET A 184 -12.22 -17.33 -5.51
N LYS A 185 -12.02 -18.22 -4.53
CA LYS A 185 -12.84 -18.26 -3.30
C LYS A 185 -12.74 -16.95 -2.53
N LEU A 186 -11.55 -16.37 -2.43
CA LEU A 186 -11.33 -15.12 -1.70
C LEU A 186 -12.04 -13.95 -2.39
N MET A 187 -12.07 -13.91 -3.72
CA MET A 187 -12.81 -12.88 -4.48
C MET A 187 -14.33 -12.97 -4.25
N GLY A 188 -14.87 -14.18 -4.08
CA GLY A 188 -16.31 -14.40 -3.87
C GLY A 188 -16.83 -14.01 -2.48
N HIS A 189 -15.95 -13.83 -1.48
CA HIS A 189 -16.33 -13.54 -0.09
C HIS A 189 -16.26 -12.05 0.30
N VAL A 190 -15.85 -11.17 -0.60
CA VAL A 190 -15.64 -9.73 -0.30
C VAL A 190 -16.89 -8.88 -0.54
N HIS A 191 -18.00 -9.48 -1.01
CA HIS A 191 -19.26 -8.75 -1.27
C HIS A 191 -20.19 -8.57 -0.07
N ASP A 192 -19.87 -9.12 1.11
CA ASP A 192 -20.63 -8.83 2.32
C ASP A 192 -19.97 -7.70 3.11
N PRO A 193 -20.59 -6.51 3.23
CA PRO A 193 -20.08 -5.48 4.12
C PRO A 193 -20.07 -6.03 5.55
N LYS A 194 -18.88 -6.23 6.12
CA LYS A 194 -18.73 -6.57 7.55
C LYS A 194 -19.41 -5.45 8.37
N PRO A 195 -20.33 -5.75 9.30
CA PRO A 195 -21.10 -4.75 10.04
C PRO A 195 -20.28 -3.92 11.07
N ALA A 196 -18.95 -3.94 11.00
CA ALA A 196 -18.09 -3.40 12.07
C ALA A 196 -17.70 -1.93 11.93
N HIS A 197 -17.95 -1.24 10.81
CA HIS A 197 -17.52 0.17 10.66
C HIS A 197 -18.65 1.20 10.52
N GLN A 198 -19.92 0.81 10.60
CA GLN A 198 -21.03 1.79 10.56
C GLN A 198 -21.27 2.50 11.91
N LYS A 199 -20.65 2.03 13.00
CA LYS A 199 -20.85 2.61 14.34
C LYS A 199 -19.87 3.72 14.73
N GLU A 200 -18.75 3.89 14.02
CA GLU A 200 -17.72 4.88 14.38
C GLU A 200 -17.63 6.10 13.47
N LEU A 201 -18.23 6.06 12.28
CA LEU A 201 -18.33 7.23 11.42
C LEU A 201 -19.79 7.63 11.35
N GLY A 202 -20.15 8.69 12.09
CA GLY A 202 -21.49 9.26 12.22
C GLY A 202 -22.07 9.84 10.92
N HIS A 203 -22.07 9.06 9.85
CA HIS A 203 -22.67 9.42 8.58
C HIS A 203 -24.19 9.21 8.66
N LYS A 204 -24.93 10.31 8.78
CA LYS A 204 -26.38 10.27 8.60
C LYS A 204 -26.67 9.92 7.13
N PRO A 205 -27.59 8.97 6.84
CA PRO A 205 -28.01 8.69 5.47
C PRO A 205 -28.66 9.94 4.86
N GLY A 206 -28.18 10.40 3.70
CA GLY A 206 -28.84 11.45 2.91
C GLY A 206 -27.98 12.64 2.44
N MET A 207 -26.71 12.74 2.83
CA MET A 207 -25.85 13.84 2.34
C MET A 207 -25.18 13.44 1.02
N ARG A 208 -25.52 14.10 -0.10
CA ARG A 208 -24.76 13.96 -1.35
C ARG A 208 -23.38 14.60 -1.19
N ARG A 209 -22.33 13.93 -1.66
CA ARG A 209 -20.98 14.51 -1.74
C ARG A 209 -20.96 15.63 -2.78
N PRO A 210 -20.32 16.78 -2.50
CA PRO A 210 -20.15 17.82 -3.51
C PRO A 210 -19.19 17.33 -4.60
N ARG A 211 -19.46 17.77 -5.84
CA ARG A 211 -18.70 17.42 -7.05
C ARG A 211 -17.29 18.00 -7.03
#